data_AF-A0A4P7LMR7-F1
#
_entry.id   AF-A0A4P7LMR7-F1
#
_cell.length_a   1.000
_cell.length_b   1.000
_cell.length_c   1.000
_cell.angle_alpha   90.00
_cell.angle_beta   90.00
_cell.angle_gamma   90.00
#
_symmetry.space_group_name_H-M   'P 1'
#
loop_
_entity.id
_entity.type
_entity.pdbx_description
1 polymer ?
#
loop_
_entity_poly.entity_id
_entity_poly.type
_entity_poly.pdbx_seq_one_letter_code
_entity_poly.pdbx_strand_id
1 'polypeptide(L)'
;MTQHPMLDLFPEVRESQEYWASREFKTWAVTLATGPEKKPTQRHVMYVRARTAESATKTALDNNVVVKGRIRTHARLATWRELGCVRTAA
;
A
#
# COMPACT_ATOMS: atom_id res chain seq x y z
N MET A 1 -11.95 17.56 -9.21
CA MET A 1 -12.29 16.17 -8.87
C MET A 1 -11.48 15.26 -9.77
N THR A 2 -10.30 14.83 -9.33
CA THR A 2 -9.39 14.04 -10.17
C THR A 2 -9.75 12.56 -10.01
N GLN A 3 -10.74 12.10 -10.78
CA GLN A 3 -11.03 10.67 -10.92
C GLN A 3 -9.74 9.98 -11.37
N HIS A 4 -9.18 9.13 -10.51
CA HIS A 4 -8.01 8.32 -10.83
C HIS A 4 -8.52 7.08 -11.58
N PRO A 5 -8.32 6.97 -12.91
CA PRO A 5 -8.92 5.92 -13.74
C PRO A 5 -8.45 4.49 -13.42
N MET A 6 -7.51 4.31 -12.48
CA MET A 6 -7.04 2.99 -12.02
C MET A 6 -7.92 2.32 -10.96
N LEU A 7 -8.82 3.05 -10.29
CA LEU A 7 -9.64 2.50 -9.19
C LEU A 7 -10.83 1.68 -9.69
N ASP A 8 -11.29 1.91 -10.92
CA ASP A 8 -12.41 1.16 -11.52
C ASP A 8 -11.99 -0.23 -12.04
N LEU A 9 -10.69 -0.47 -12.24
CA LEU A 9 -10.16 -1.74 -12.73
C LEU A 9 -9.96 -2.79 -11.63
N PHE A 10 -9.94 -2.37 -10.36
CA PHE A 10 -9.67 -3.25 -9.22
C PHE A 10 -10.66 -2.95 -8.08
N PRO A 11 -11.83 -3.62 -8.04
CA PRO A 11 -12.86 -3.42 -7.03
C PRO A 11 -12.32 -3.46 -5.59
N GLU A 12 -11.37 -4.34 -5.31
CA GLU A 12 -10.73 -4.48 -4.00
C GLU A 12 -9.95 -3.23 -3.56
N VAL A 13 -9.43 -2.43 -4.50
CA VAL A 13 -8.73 -1.19 -4.20
C VAL A 13 -9.73 -0.11 -3.80
N ARG A 14 -10.84 0.02 -4.53
CA ARG A 14 -11.93 0.94 -4.17
C ARG A 14 -12.55 0.57 -2.81
N GLU A 15 -12.86 -0.71 -2.62
CA GLU A 15 -13.37 -1.23 -1.35
C GLU A 15 -12.40 -0.96 -0.18
N SER A 16 -11.09 -1.04 -0.42
CA SER A 16 -10.11 -0.69 0.62
C SER A 16 -10.21 0.79 1.00
N GLN A 17 -10.41 1.70 0.05
CA GLN A 17 -10.55 3.12 0.33
C GLN A 17 -11.78 3.40 1.19
N GLU A 18 -12.92 2.83 0.81
CA GLU A 18 -14.19 2.95 1.56
C GLU A 18 -14.05 2.37 2.97
N TYR A 19 -13.47 1.17 3.09
CA TYR A 19 -13.26 0.53 4.38
C TYR A 19 -12.37 1.39 5.28
N TRP A 20 -11.21 1.83 4.81
CA TRP A 20 -10.28 2.58 5.66
C TRP A 20 -10.64 4.06 5.84
N ALA A 21 -11.57 4.62 5.05
CA ALA A 21 -11.95 6.04 5.13
C ALA A 21 -12.43 6.45 6.53
N SER A 22 -13.23 5.61 7.18
CA SER A 22 -13.80 5.88 8.50
C SER A 22 -12.88 5.57 9.69
N ARG A 23 -11.69 5.02 9.44
CA ARG A 23 -10.79 4.52 10.49
C ARG A 23 -9.61 5.46 10.71
N GLU A 24 -9.36 5.79 11.97
CA GLU A 24 -8.23 6.64 12.37
C GLU A 24 -6.87 5.98 12.07
N PHE A 25 -6.75 4.68 12.37
CA PHE A 25 -5.58 3.86 12.02
C PHE A 25 -5.90 2.91 10.89
N LYS A 26 -5.02 2.90 9.89
CA LYS A 26 -5.17 2.16 8.65
C LYS A 26 -3.98 1.24 8.44
N THR A 27 -4.19 0.12 7.73
CA THR A 27 -3.07 -0.70 7.27
C THR A 27 -2.71 -0.29 5.85
N TRP A 28 -1.45 0.10 5.67
CA TRP A 28 -0.89 0.56 4.39
C TRP A 28 -0.01 -0.52 3.81
N ALA A 29 -0.20 -0.83 2.52
CA ALA A 29 0.74 -1.60 1.71
C ALA A 29 1.75 -0.62 1.10
N VAL A 30 2.96 -0.58 1.65
CA VAL A 30 4.05 0.29 1.18
C VAL A 30 4.97 -0.53 0.29
N THR A 31 4.95 -0.25 -1.01
CA THR A 31 5.90 -0.83 -1.96
C THR A 31 7.21 -0.06 -1.91
N LEU A 32 8.31 -0.76 -1.66
CA LEU A 32 9.68 -0.29 -1.78
C LEU A 32 10.31 -0.94 -3.00
N ALA A 33 10.87 -0.13 -3.91
CA ALA A 33 11.47 -0.63 -5.14
C ALA A 33 12.78 0.10 -5.46
N THR A 34 13.73 -0.61 -6.09
CA THR A 34 15.01 -0.05 -6.57
C THR A 34 15.28 -0.49 -8.01
N GLY A 35 16.21 0.17 -8.71
CA GLY A 35 16.52 -0.09 -10.13
C GLY A 35 15.58 0.64 -11.09
N PRO A 36 15.51 0.26 -12.38
CA PRO A 36 14.66 0.93 -13.38
C PRO A 36 13.16 0.91 -13.04
N GLU A 37 12.40 1.89 -13.51
CA GLU A 37 10.96 2.00 -13.19
C GLU A 37 10.14 0.87 -13.84
N LYS A 38 10.34 0.62 -15.14
CA LYS A 38 9.60 -0.42 -15.88
C LYS A 38 9.92 -1.84 -15.41
N LYS A 39 11.13 -2.06 -14.90
CA LYS A 39 11.60 -3.37 -14.42
C LYS A 39 12.49 -3.18 -13.20
N PRO A 40 11.90 -3.04 -12.01
CA PRO A 40 12.65 -2.89 -10.77
C PRO A 40 13.55 -4.10 -10.52
N THR A 41 14.77 -3.85 -10.05
CA THR A 41 15.72 -4.91 -9.69
C THR A 41 15.29 -5.61 -8.40
N GLN A 42 14.76 -4.84 -7.45
CA GLN A 42 14.16 -5.37 -6.24
C GLN A 42 12.84 -4.65 -5.99
N ARG A 43 11.86 -5.42 -5.50
CA ARG A 43 10.56 -4.93 -5.06
C ARG A 43 10.16 -5.68 -3.81
N HIS A 44 9.79 -4.94 -2.78
CA HIS A 44 9.29 -5.49 -1.52
C HIS A 44 8.06 -4.70 -1.08
N VAL A 45 7.08 -5.38 -0.47
CA VAL A 45 5.89 -4.72 0.07
C VAL A 45 5.89 -4.92 1.57
N MET A 46 5.84 -3.82 2.32
CA MET A 46 5.71 -3.82 3.77
C MET A 46 4.30 -3.39 4.15
N TYR A 47 3.67 -4.12 5.07
CA TYR A 47 2.39 -3.74 5.64
C TYR A 47 2.61 -2.98 6.95
N VAL A 48 2.14 -1.74 6.99
CA VAL A 48 2.39 -0.84 8.12
C VAL A 48 1.08 -0.28 8.64
N ARG A 49 0.88 -0.37 9.96
CA ARG A 49 -0.26 0.27 10.63
C ARG A 49 0.09 1.72 10.96
N ALA A 50 -0.61 2.68 10.35
CA ALA A 50 -0.38 4.10 10.57
C ALA A 50 -1.63 4.95 10.26
N ARG A 51 -1.63 6.21 10.69
CA ARG A 51 -2.74 7.15 10.44
C ARG A 51 -2.69 7.73 9.02
N THR A 52 -1.48 7.96 8.50
CA THR A 52 -1.27 8.61 7.20
C THR A 52 -0.32 7.81 6.31
N ALA A 53 -0.33 8.10 5.00
CA ALA A 53 0.55 7.45 4.03
C ALA A 53 2.03 7.79 4.29
N GLU A 54 2.31 9.02 4.72
CA GLU A 54 3.65 9.54 5.00
C GLU A 54 4.25 8.83 6.22
N SER A 55 3.46 8.72 7.30
CA SER A 55 3.90 8.01 8.51
C SER A 55 4.14 6.52 8.25
N ALA A 56 3.29 5.88 7.43
CA ALA A 56 3.52 4.52 6.97
C ALA A 56 4.80 4.38 6.15
N THR A 57 5.03 5.30 5.21
CA THR A 57 6.22 5.29 4.33
C THR A 57 7.51 5.49 5.13
N LYS A 58 7.52 6.46 6.05
CA LYS A 58 8.66 6.68 6.95
C LYS A 58 8.96 5.42 7.76
N THR A 59 7.95 4.83 8.38
CA THR A 59 8.10 3.61 9.18
C THR A 59 8.62 2.44 8.33
N ALA A 60 8.14 2.27 7.10
CA ALA A 60 8.63 1.24 6.19
C ALA A 60 10.11 1.44 5.84
N LEU A 61 10.52 2.68 5.55
CA LEU A 61 11.92 3.00 5.26
C LEU A 61 12.82 2.78 6.48
N ASP A 62 12.42 3.23 7.66
CA ASP A 62 13.18 3.09 8.91
C ASP A 62 13.41 1.61 9.27
N ASN A 63 12.48 0.72 8.91
CA ASN A 63 12.55 -0.71 9.20
C ASN A 63 12.96 -1.58 7.99
N ASN A 64 13.31 -0.96 6.85
CA ASN A 64 13.63 -1.71 5.65
C ASN A 64 15.07 -2.24 5.67
N VAL A 65 15.19 -3.55 5.84
CA VAL A 65 16.48 -4.26 5.74
C VAL A 65 16.73 -4.89 4.37
N VAL A 66 15.69 -4.96 3.51
CA VAL A 66 15.69 -5.77 2.29
C VAL A 66 16.13 -4.98 1.07
N VAL A 67 15.47 -3.85 0.78
CA VAL A 67 15.71 -3.08 -0.45
C VAL A 67 16.84 -2.08 -0.21
N LYS A 68 17.84 -2.03 -1.09
CA LYS A 68 19.00 -1.14 -0.96
C LYS A 68 19.12 -0.15 -2.12
N GLY A 69 19.94 0.89 -1.93
CA GLY A 69 20.21 1.93 -2.92
C GLY A 69 19.14 3.03 -2.96
N ARG A 70 18.90 3.60 -4.15
CA ARG A 70 17.89 4.65 -4.34
C ARG A 70 16.49 4.05 -4.37
N ILE A 71 15.82 4.05 -3.21
CA ILE A 71 14.50 3.46 -3.03
C ILE A 71 13.42 4.43 -3.52
N ARG A 72 12.51 3.93 -4.35
CA ARG A 72 11.22 4.55 -4.64
C ARG A 72 10.14 3.90 -3.80
N THR A 73 9.21 4.72 -3.31
CA THR A 73 8.14 4.29 -2.41
C THR A 73 6.78 4.58 -3.01
N HIS A 74 5.83 3.67 -2.83
CA HIS A 74 4.43 3.90 -3.14
C HIS A 74 3.56 3.29 -2.03
N ALA A 75 2.84 4.14 -1.31
CA ALA A 75 1.92 3.73 -0.26
C ALA A 75 0.49 3.72 -0.80
N ARG A 76 -0.23 2.63 -0.56
CA ARG A 76 -1.68 2.55 -0.74
C ARG A 76 -2.32 1.83 0.43
N LEU A 77 -3.63 1.96 0.56
CA LEU A 77 -4.37 1.19 1.54
C LEU A 77 -4.32 -0.30 1.19
N ALA A 78 -4.14 -1.13 2.22
CA ALA A 78 -4.12 -2.58 2.07
C ALA A 78 -5.54 -3.09 1.78
N THR A 79 -5.66 -3.96 0.79
CA THR A 79 -6.92 -4.61 0.44
C THR A 79 -7.23 -5.74 1.42
N TRP A 80 -8.51 -6.13 1.51
CA TRP A 80 -8.92 -7.25 2.35
C TRP A 80 -8.19 -8.56 1.99
N ARG A 81 -7.93 -8.79 0.70
CA ARG A 81 -7.24 -9.99 0.20
C ARG A 81 -5.80 -10.06 0.69
N GLU A 82 -5.10 -8.93 0.68
CA GLU A 82 -3.71 -8.84 1.16
C GLU A 82 -3.60 -9.08 2.67
N LEU A 83 -4.65 -8.76 3.42
CA LEU A 83 -4.72 -9.00 4.86
C LEU A 83 -5.18 -10.42 5.20
N GLY A 84 -5.39 -11.28 4.20
CA GLY A 84 -5.89 -12.64 4.38
C GLY A 84 -7.35 -12.71 4.80
N CYS A 85 -8.10 -11.61 4.70
CA CYS A 85 -9.53 -11.63 4.98
C CYS A 85 -10.29 -12.32 3.84
N VAL A 86 -11.42 -12.95 4.19
CA VAL A 86 -12.39 -13.49 3.22
C VAL A 86 -13.70 -12.74 3.35
N ARG A 87 -14.38 -12.47 2.23
CA ARG A 87 -15.71 -11.87 2.26
C ARG A 87 -16.69 -12.95 2.72
N THR A 88 -17.36 -12.73 3.84
CA THR A 88 -18.50 -13.56 4.25
C THR A 88 -19.77 -12.95 3.68
N ALA A 89 -20.64 -13.77 3.10
CA ALA A 89 -21.99 -13.33 2.79
C ALA A 89 -22.69 -12.94 4.10
N ALA A 90 -23.41 -11.82 4.09
CA ALA A 90 -24.30 -11.43 5.18
C ALA A 90 -25.58 -12.26 5.12
#